data_AF-A0A1G1PPV2-F1
#
_entry.id   AF-A0A1G1PPV2-F1
#
_cell.length_a   1.000
_cell.length_b   1.000
_cell.length_c   1.000
_cell.angle_alpha   90.00
_cell.angle_beta   90.00
_cell.angle_gamma   90.00
#
_symmetry.space_group_name_H-M   'P 1'
#
loop_
_entity.id
_entity.type
_entity.pdbx_description
1 polymer ?
#
loop_
_entity_poly.entity_id
_entity_poly.type
_entity_poly.pdbx_seq_one_letter_code
_entity_poly.pdbx_strand_id
1 'polypeptide(L)' 'MDLIKKLEEYRLKKRITQERLAEMLGVSFCTVNRWLNKKTRPLKIQEYHIKKLLNRNKQK' A
#
# COMPACT_ATOMS: atom_id res chain seq x y z
N MET A 1 2.32 7.62 -13.04
CA MET A 1 2.71 7.59 -11.61
C MET A 1 2.29 6.24 -11.02
N ASP A 2 3.27 5.38 -10.73
CA ASP A 2 3.07 4.02 -10.23
C ASP A 2 2.32 4.01 -8.89
N LEU A 3 1.20 3.27 -8.80
CA LEU A 3 0.36 3.15 -7.60
C LEU A 3 1.17 2.62 -6.41
N ILE A 4 2.09 1.69 -6.67
CA ILE A 4 2.96 1.10 -5.65
C ILE A 4 3.96 2.13 -5.13
N LYS A 5 4.49 3.00 -5.99
CA LYS A 5 5.37 4.09 -5.56
C LYS A 5 4.66 5.03 -4.58
N LYS A 6 3.41 5.41 -4.87
CA LYS A 6 2.59 6.23 -3.96
C LYS A 6 2.30 5.52 -2.63
N LEU A 7 2.10 4.20 -2.68
CA LEU A 7 1.90 3.37 -1.51
C LEU A 7 3.15 3.34 -0.61
N GLU A 8 4.33 3.23 -1.21
CA GLU A 8 5.60 3.26 -0.46
C GLU A 8 5.88 4.64 0.14
N GLU A 9 5.66 5.71 -0.62
CA GLU A 9 5.77 7.08 -0.12
C GLU A 9 4.83 7.32 1.06
N TYR A 10 3.60 6.80 0.99
CA TYR A 10 2.64 6.86 2.10
C TYR A 10 3.17 6.15 3.35
N ARG A 11 3.71 4.94 3.18
CA ARG A 11 4.30 4.14 4.26
C ARG A 11 5.43 4.89 4.97
N LEU A 12 6.35 5.46 4.17
CA LEU A 12 7.50 6.21 4.66
C LEU A 12 7.09 7.51 5.38
N LYS A 13 6.18 8.29 4.80
CA LYS A 13 5.66 9.52 5.42
C LYS A 13 5.01 9.27 6.77
N LYS A 14 4.32 8.13 6.92
CA LYS A 14 3.69 7.73 8.18
C LYS A 14 4.59 6.96 9.14
N ARG A 15 5.83 6.65 8.73
CA ARG A 15 6.79 5.87 9.54
C ARG A 15 6.21 4.54 10.03
N ILE A 16 5.42 3.87 9.20
CA ILE A 16 4.84 2.56 9.51
C ILE A 16 5.63 1.42 8.87
N THR A 17 5.63 0.25 9.50
CA THR A 17 6.24 -0.96 8.96
C THR A 17 5.43 -1.50 7.77
N GLN A 18 6.04 -2.36 6.97
CA GLN A 18 5.32 -3.07 5.92
C GLN A 18 4.25 -4.01 6.49
N GLU A 19 4.48 -4.59 7.68
CA GLU A 19 3.48 -5.39 8.41
C GLU A 19 2.27 -4.54 8.79
N ARG A 20 2.48 -3.37 9.39
CA ARG A 20 1.39 -2.46 9.72
C ARG A 20 0.64 -1.99 8.48
N LEU A 21 1.35 -1.76 7.38
CA LEU A 21 0.72 -1.44 6.10
C LEU A 21 -0.16 -2.59 5.58
N ALA A 22 0.29 -3.83 5.75
CA ALA A 22 -0.45 -5.03 5.35
C ALA A 22 -1.73 -5.19 6.19
N GLU A 23 -1.65 -5.00 7.51
CA GLU A 23 -2.82 -4.96 8.41
C GLU A 23 -3.84 -3.91 7.95
N MET A 24 -3.38 -2.69 7.63
CA MET A 24 -4.23 -1.60 7.18
C MET A 24 -4.92 -1.88 5.83
N LEU A 25 -4.33 -2.74 5.01
CA LEU A 25 -4.86 -3.16 3.71
C LEU A 25 -5.61 -4.50 3.77
N GLY A 26 -5.61 -5.19 4.92
CA GLY A 26 -6.23 -6.51 5.08
C GLY A 26 -5.57 -7.60 4.23
N VAL A 27 -4.26 -7.53 4.02
CA VAL A 27 -3.49 -8.53 3.25
C VAL A 27 -2.31 -9.05 4.07
N SER A 28 -1.67 -10.12 3.61
CA SER A 28 -0.47 -10.63 4.27
C SER A 28 0.73 -9.70 4.08
N PHE A 29 1.68 -9.73 5.02
CA PHE A 29 2.98 -9.06 4.88
C PHE A 29 3.68 -9.44 3.57
N CYS A 30 3.71 -10.74 3.22
CA CYS A 30 4.34 -11.24 2.01
C CYS A 30 3.76 -10.60 0.74
N THR A 31 2.46 -10.32 0.73
CA THR A 31 1.77 -9.64 -0.37
C THR A 31 2.29 -8.21 -0.55
N VAL A 32 2.34 -7.43 0.52
CA VAL A 32 2.89 -6.05 0.50
C VAL A 32 4.36 -6.06 0.10
N ASN A 33 5.17 -6.95 0.68
CA ASN A 33 6.58 -7.10 0.37
C ASN A 33 6.81 -7.38 -1.12
N ARG A 34 6.02 -8.26 -1.73
CA ARG A 34 6.10 -8.56 -3.17
C ARG A 34 5.72 -7.37 -4.05
N TRP A 35 4.73 -6.56 -3.65
CA TRP A 35 4.38 -5.35 -4.39
C TRP A 35 5.49 -4.30 -4.35
N LEU A 36 5.98 -3.98 -3.15
CA LEU A 36 7.00 -2.95 -2.95
C LEU A 36 8.34 -3.32 -3.63
N ASN A 37 8.66 -4.61 -3.69
CA ASN A 37 9.81 -5.15 -4.43
C ASN A 37 9.53 -5.43 -5.92
N LYS A 38 8.40 -4.96 -6.46
CA LYS A 38 8.00 -5.10 -7.88
C LYS A 38 7.92 -6.55 -8.38
N LYS A 39 7.77 -7.52 -7.47
CA LYS A 39 7.67 -8.96 -7.80
C LYS A 39 6.28 -9.35 -8.30
N THR A 40 5.25 -8.65 -7.84
CA THR A 40 3.85 -8.86 -8.27
C THR A 40 3.11 -7.54 -8.32
N ARG A 41 1.98 -7.50 -9.03
CA ARG A 41 1.07 -6.35 -9.03
C ARG A 41 -0.20 -6.67 -8.23
N PRO A 42 -0.79 -5.69 -7.54
CA PRO A 42 -2.09 -5.87 -6.88
C PRO A 42 -3.19 -6.15 -7.91
N LEU A 43 -4.16 -6.98 -7.53
CA LEU A 43 -5.39 -7.21 -8.27
C LEU A 43 -6.32 -5.99 -8.16
N LYS A 44 -7.36 -5.92 -9.00
CA LYS A 44 -8.33 -4.80 -9.04
C LYS A 44 -8.90 -4.45 -7.66
N ILE A 45 -9.26 -5.45 -6.85
CA ILE A 45 -9.77 -5.25 -5.49
C ILE A 45 -8.71 -4.62 -4.57
N GLN A 46 -7.47 -5.08 -4.65
CA GLN A 46 -6.34 -4.57 -3.87
C GLN A 46 -5.97 -3.15 -4.31
N GLU A 47 -5.97 -2.86 -5.61
CA GLU A 47 -5.78 -1.50 -6.12
C GLU A 47 -6.85 -0.55 -5.59
N TYR A 48 -8.11 -0.98 -5.53
CA TYR A 48 -9.20 -0.19 -4.98
C TYR A 48 -8.95 0.15 -3.50
N HIS A 49 -8.57 -0.84 -2.69
CA HIS A 49 -8.25 -0.60 -1.27
C HIS A 49 -7.02 0.30 -1.09
N ILE A 50 -5.99 0.14 -1.92
CA ILE A 50 -4.81 1.03 -1.92
C ILE A 50 -5.23 2.46 -2.24
N LYS A 51 -6.01 2.68 -3.32
CA LYS A 51 -6.50 4.01 -3.70
C LYS A 51 -7.36 4.63 -2.60
N LYS A 52 -8.27 3.85 -1.99
CA LYS A 52 -9.09 4.29 -0.86
C LYS A 52 -8.24 4.70 0.34
N LEU A 53 -7.23 3.92 0.69
CA LEU A 53 -6.30 4.23 1.77
C LEU A 53 -5.54 5.54 1.49
N LEU A 54 -5.01 5.71 0.27
CA LEU A 54 -4.28 6.92 -0.11
C LEU A 54 -5.16 8.17 -0.12
N ASN A 55 -6.41 8.06 -0.57
CA ASN A 55 -7.35 9.20 -0.66
C ASN A 55 -7.81 9.68 0.73
N ARG A 56 -8.00 8.77 1.70
CA ARG A 56 -8.31 9.15 3.10
C ARG A 56 -7.29 10.09 3.72
N ASN A 57 -6.05 10.11 3.22
CA ASN A 57 -4.97 10.94 3.75
C ASN A 57 -4.83 12.30 3.08
N LYS A 58 -5.60 12.59 2.03
CA LYS A 58 -5.60 13.92 1.40
C LYS A 58 -6.55 14.91 2.06
N GLN A 59 -7.32 14.48 3.06
CA GLN A 59 -8.37 15.27 3.72
C GLN A 59 -7.93 15.81 5.11
N LYS A 60 -6.65 15.72 5.45
CA LYS A 60 -6.04 16.34 6.62
C LYS A 60 -4.84 17.16 6.16
#